data_AF-A0A961S0I8-F1
#
_entry.id   AF-A0A961S0I8-F1
#
_cell.length_a   1.000
_cell.length_b   1.000
_cell.length_c   1.000
_cell.angle_alpha   90.00
_cell.angle_beta   90.00
_cell.angle_gamma   90.00
#
_symmetry.space_group_name_H-M   'P 1'
#
loop_
_entity.id
_entity.type
_entity.pdbx_description
1 polymer ?
#
loop_
_entity_poly.entity_id
_entity_poly.type
_entity_poly.pdbx_seq_one_letter_code
_entity_poly.pdbx_strand_id
1 'polypeptide(L)'
;HDVKACALGQASSSIMARHVVGSTAEELKQVRDQMYAMLKEAGPPPGGKWADLEALLPVRDFKARHASTLLTFDAVADAVQQIERKQKEAVHE
;
A
#
# COMPACT_ATOMS: atom_id res chain seq x y z
N HIS A 1 -2.92 -6.68 -12.55
CA HIS A 1 -3.02 -7.31 -11.22
C HIS A 1 -4.34 -8.06 -11.17
N ASP A 2 -4.32 -9.37 -10.96
CA ASP A 2 -5.53 -10.18 -10.75
C ASP A 2 -5.73 -10.33 -9.24
N VAL A 3 -6.86 -9.87 -8.71
CA VAL A 3 -7.10 -9.75 -7.26
C VAL A 3 -8.35 -10.54 -6.88
N LYS A 4 -8.16 -11.70 -6.25
CA LYS A 4 -9.21 -12.44 -5.55
C LYS A 4 -9.27 -12.00 -4.08
N ALA A 5 -9.77 -10.78 -3.84
CA ALA A 5 -9.97 -10.25 -2.50
C ALA A 5 -11.45 -9.87 -2.28
N CYS A 6 -11.87 -9.69 -1.03
CA CYS A 6 -13.17 -9.11 -0.72
C CYS A 6 -13.32 -7.69 -1.33
N ALA A 7 -14.54 -7.15 -1.40
CA ALA A 7 -14.82 -5.83 -1.99
C ALA A 7 -13.89 -4.71 -1.50
N LEU A 8 -13.47 -4.75 -0.22
CA LEU A 8 -12.50 -3.81 0.36
C LEU A 8 -11.09 -3.98 -0.18
N GLY A 9 -10.63 -5.22 -0.39
CA GLY A 9 -9.34 -5.49 -1.02
C GLY A 9 -9.33 -5.11 -2.50
N GLN A 10 -10.46 -5.27 -3.20
CA GLN A 10 -10.61 -4.77 -4.56
C GLN A 10 -10.56 -3.23 -4.62
N ALA A 11 -11.22 -2.55 -3.68
CA ALA A 11 -11.18 -1.09 -3.59
C ALA A 11 -9.76 -0.58 -3.32
N SER A 12 -9.05 -1.16 -2.34
CA SER A 12 -7.67 -0.75 -2.04
C SER A 12 -6.72 -1.03 -3.20
N SER A 13 -6.84 -2.18 -3.85
CA SER A 13 -6.05 -2.49 -5.05
C SER A 13 -6.37 -1.59 -6.24
N SER A 14 -7.63 -1.16 -6.41
CA SER A 14 -8.00 -0.23 -7.48
C SER A 14 -7.35 1.14 -7.29
N ILE A 15 -7.32 1.67 -6.06
CA ILE A 15 -6.65 2.93 -5.77
C ILE A 15 -5.13 2.80 -5.97
N MET A 16 -4.53 1.71 -5.46
CA MET A 16 -3.11 1.41 -5.70
C MET A 16 -2.77 1.40 -7.19
N ALA A 17 -3.57 0.71 -8.01
CA ALA A 17 -3.36 0.60 -9.45
C ALA A 17 -3.33 1.94 -10.19
N ARG A 18 -4.12 2.92 -9.74
CA ARG A 18 -4.21 4.25 -10.37
C ARG A 18 -2.96 5.10 -10.14
N HIS A 19 -2.29 4.92 -9.01
CA HIS A 19 -1.23 5.83 -8.58
C HIS A 19 0.16 5.18 -8.52
N VAL A 20 0.25 3.84 -8.56
CA VAL A 20 1.54 3.13 -8.48
C VAL A 20 2.47 3.48 -9.64
N VAL A 21 1.94 3.66 -10.86
CA VAL A 21 2.74 4.05 -12.03
C VAL A 21 3.14 5.52 -11.89
N GLY A 22 4.44 5.79 -11.97
CA GLY A 22 5.00 7.12 -11.74
C GLY A 22 5.25 7.45 -10.27
N SER A 23 5.03 6.50 -9.35
CA SER A 23 5.46 6.63 -7.95
C SER A 23 6.89 6.14 -7.75
N THR A 24 7.62 6.80 -6.83
CA THR A 24 8.95 6.37 -6.41
C THR A 24 8.88 5.24 -5.38
N ALA A 25 9.98 4.50 -5.23
CA ALA A 25 10.13 3.49 -4.19
C ALA A 25 9.85 4.04 -2.78
N GLU A 26 10.30 5.27 -2.50
CA GLU A 26 10.10 5.92 -1.22
C GLU A 26 8.62 6.26 -0.99
N GLU A 27 7.94 6.84 -1.98
CA GLU A 27 6.51 7.16 -1.88
C GLU A 27 5.67 5.89 -1.64
N LEU A 28 6.03 4.77 -2.28
CA LEU A 28 5.32 3.49 -2.11
C LEU A 28 5.49 2.92 -0.70
N LYS A 29 6.67 3.10 -0.08
CA LYS A 29 6.90 2.74 1.32
C LYS A 29 6.14 3.67 2.27
N GLN A 30 6.19 4.98 2.01
CA GLN A 30 5.49 5.99 2.81
C GLN A 30 3.98 5.77 2.82
N VAL A 31 3.34 5.53 1.67
CA VAL A 31 1.89 5.29 1.63
C VAL A 31 1.51 4.00 2.35
N ARG A 32 2.35 2.95 2.27
CA ARG A 32 2.14 1.71 3.04
C ARG A 32 2.14 1.98 4.54
N ASP A 33 3.09 2.77 5.02
CA ASP A 33 3.20 3.09 6.45
C ASP A 33 2.06 4.00 6.92
N GLN A 34 1.65 4.98 6.09
CA GLN A 34 0.48 5.80 6.38
C GLN A 34 -0.82 4.99 6.44
N MET A 35 -1.01 4.04 5.51
CA MET A 35 -2.16 3.12 5.56
C MET A 35 -2.14 2.24 6.82
N TYR A 36 -0.96 1.78 7.23
CA TYR A 36 -0.81 1.03 8.48
C TYR A 36 -1.20 1.91 9.69
N ALA A 37 -0.65 3.12 9.78
CA ALA A 37 -0.93 4.05 10.87
C ALA A 37 -2.43 4.42 10.92
N MET A 38 -3.04 4.73 9.76
CA MET A 38 -4.46 5.07 9.67
C MET A 38 -5.35 3.93 10.21
N LEU A 39 -5.06 2.69 9.82
CA LEU A 39 -5.92 1.55 10.17
C LEU A 39 -5.66 0.98 11.57
N LYS A 40 -4.42 1.01 12.05
CA LYS A 40 -4.01 0.33 13.29
C LYS A 40 -3.63 1.25 14.44
N GLU A 41 -3.22 2.48 14.15
CA GLU A 41 -2.65 3.41 15.13
C GLU A 41 -3.46 4.71 15.24
N ALA A 42 -4.61 4.78 14.57
CA ALA A 42 -5.46 5.97 14.48
C ALA A 42 -4.73 7.22 13.94
N GLY A 43 -3.75 7.00 13.05
CA GLY A 43 -3.08 8.06 12.31
C GLY A 43 -3.98 8.74 11.27
N PRO A 44 -3.53 9.87 10.69
CA PRO A 44 -4.26 10.56 9.64
C PRO A 44 -4.28 9.75 8.32
N PRO A 45 -5.27 9.98 7.44
CA PRO A 45 -5.28 9.36 6.12
C PRO A 45 -4.10 9.85 5.24
N PRO A 46 -3.66 9.04 4.26
CA PRO A 46 -2.68 9.49 3.26
C PRO A 46 -3.15 10.74 2.51
N GLY A 47 -2.22 11.64 2.19
CA GLY A 47 -2.50 12.89 1.48
C GLY A 47 -2.03 12.90 0.03
N GLY A 48 -2.16 14.06 -0.62
CA GLY A 48 -1.63 14.30 -1.97
C GLY A 48 -2.26 13.38 -3.01
N LYS A 49 -1.45 12.77 -3.88
CA LYS A 49 -1.93 11.82 -4.91
C LYS A 49 -2.62 10.59 -4.34
N TRP A 50 -2.46 10.33 -3.05
CA TRP A 50 -3.01 9.17 -2.35
C TRP A 50 -4.27 9.52 -1.51
N ALA A 51 -4.80 10.74 -1.63
CA ALA A 51 -5.95 11.21 -0.85
C ALA A 51 -7.20 10.33 -1.00
N ASP A 52 -7.38 9.66 -2.15
CA ASP A 52 -8.47 8.71 -2.38
C ASP A 52 -8.52 7.57 -1.35
N LEU A 53 -7.40 7.28 -0.67
CA LEU A 53 -7.32 6.27 0.39
C LEU A 53 -8.09 6.64 1.66
N GLU A 54 -8.45 7.90 1.86
CA GLU A 54 -9.34 8.35 2.93
C GLU A 54 -10.70 7.63 2.89
N ALA A 55 -11.15 7.22 1.70
CA ALA A 55 -12.39 6.43 1.54
C ALA A 55 -12.35 5.10 2.31
N LEU A 56 -11.16 4.60 2.66
CA LEU A 56 -10.95 3.38 3.44
C LEU A 56 -10.88 3.63 4.95
N LEU A 57 -11.00 4.89 5.43
CA LEU A 57 -10.97 5.23 6.85
C LEU A 57 -11.99 4.43 7.70
N PRO A 58 -13.24 4.14 7.23
CA PRO A 58 -14.17 3.29 7.98
C PRO A 58 -13.64 1.88 8.29
N VAL A 59 -12.66 1.38 7.52
CA VAL A 59 -12.03 0.06 7.73
C VAL A 59 -11.25 0.01 9.05
N ARG A 60 -10.85 1.15 9.62
CA ARG A 60 -10.17 1.25 10.93
C ARG A 60 -10.89 0.46 12.01
N ASP A 61 -12.23 0.53 12.05
CA ASP A 61 -13.04 -0.14 13.07
C ASP A 61 -13.31 -1.62 12.75
N PHE A 62 -13.00 -2.08 11.52
CA PHE A 62 -13.17 -3.47 11.07
C PHE A 62 -11.84 -4.23 11.08
N LYS A 63 -11.31 -4.52 12.26
CA LYS A 63 -9.98 -5.19 12.45
C LYS A 63 -9.78 -6.45 11.61
N ALA A 64 -10.83 -7.27 11.43
CA ALA A 64 -10.79 -8.48 10.61
C ALA A 64 -10.51 -8.23 9.11
N ARG A 65 -10.66 -6.99 8.64
CA ARG A 65 -10.44 -6.57 7.24
C ARG A 65 -9.13 -5.83 7.02
N HIS A 66 -8.39 -5.52 8.08
CA HIS A 66 -7.11 -4.80 7.98
C HIS A 66 -6.12 -5.55 7.10
N ALA A 67 -5.95 -6.85 7.32
CA ALA A 67 -5.01 -7.67 6.55
C ALA A 67 -5.30 -7.64 5.04
N SER A 68 -6.56 -7.84 4.64
CA SER A 68 -6.95 -7.82 3.23
C SER A 68 -6.82 -6.44 2.59
N THR A 69 -7.01 -5.37 3.37
CA THR A 69 -6.91 -3.99 2.89
C THR A 69 -5.45 -3.58 2.69
N LEU A 70 -4.57 -3.96 3.62
CA LEU A 70 -3.14 -3.68 3.60
C LEU A 70 -2.35 -4.54 2.60
N LEU A 71 -2.87 -5.72 2.23
CA LEU A 71 -2.19 -6.69 1.38
C LEU A 71 -1.57 -6.08 0.11
N THR A 72 -2.31 -5.21 -0.58
CA THR A 72 -1.80 -4.60 -1.83
C THR A 72 -0.64 -3.62 -1.59
N PHE A 73 -0.59 -2.97 -0.43
CA PHE A 73 0.48 -2.04 -0.07
C PHE A 73 1.72 -2.80 0.37
N ASP A 74 1.54 -3.82 1.20
CA ASP A 74 2.64 -4.70 1.64
C ASP A 74 3.27 -5.42 0.44
N ALA A 75 2.47 -5.94 -0.50
CA ALA A 75 2.97 -6.61 -1.70
C ALA A 75 3.79 -5.68 -2.61
N VAL A 76 3.37 -4.44 -2.79
CA VAL A 76 4.10 -3.45 -3.60
C VAL A 76 5.40 -3.03 -2.90
N ALA A 77 5.36 -2.77 -1.60
CA ALA A 77 6.55 -2.43 -0.83
C ALA A 77 7.59 -3.56 -0.81
N ASP A 78 7.15 -4.82 -0.68
CA ASP A 78 8.04 -5.97 -0.76
C ASP A 78 8.64 -6.13 -2.16
N ALA A 79 7.85 -5.96 -3.23
CA ALA A 79 8.37 -6.01 -4.60
C ALA A 79 9.45 -4.94 -4.85
N VAL A 80 9.24 -3.72 -4.37
CA VAL A 80 10.24 -2.64 -4.40
C VAL A 80 11.51 -3.07 -3.66
N GLN A 81 11.36 -3.62 -2.45
CA GLN A 81 12.50 -4.06 -1.65
C GLN A 81 13.28 -5.20 -2.32
N GLN A 82 12.61 -6.14 -2.97
CA GLN A 82 13.24 -7.20 -3.75
C GLN A 82 14.09 -6.64 -4.90
N ILE A 83 13.57 -5.64 -5.62
CA ILE A 83 14.29 -4.99 -6.72
C ILE A 83 15.52 -4.24 -6.19
N GLU A 84 15.38 -3.46 -5.12
CA GLU A 84 16.49 -2.74 -4.49
C GLU A 84 17.60 -3.70 -4.01
N ARG A 85 17.25 -4.87 -3.45
CA ARG A 85 18.22 -5.89 -3.07
C ARG A 85 19.00 -6.41 -4.27
N LYS A 86 18.30 -6.80 -5.34
CA LYS A 86 18.93 -7.30 -6.57
C LYS A 86 19.85 -6.26 -7.23
N GLN A 87 19.47 -4.98 -7.21
CA GLN A 87 20.32 -3.91 -7.74
C GLN A 87 21.60 -3.73 -6.92
N LYS A 88 21.52 -3.85 -5.59
CA LYS A 88 22.72 -3.77 -4.73
C LYS A 88 23.68 -4.93 -4.96
N GLU A 89 23.14 -6.14 -5.13
CA GLU A 89 23.92 -7.35 -5.43
C GLU A 89 24.66 -7.21 -6.77
N ALA A 90 23.98 -6.75 -7.82
CA ALA A 90 24.56 -6.57 -9.15
C ALA A 90 25.62 -5.46 -9.24
N VAL A 91 25.66 -4.52 -8.29
CA VAL A 91 26.68 -3.46 -8.21
C VAL A 91 27.91 -3.92 -7.42
N HIS A 92 27.79 -5.03 -6.68
CA HIS A 92 28.88 -5.61 -5.88
C HIS A 92 29.58 -6.80 -6.57
N GLU A 93 29.17 -7.12 -7.80
CA GLU A 93 29.80 -8.10 -8.71
C GLU A 93 30.57 -7.37 -9.82
#